data_AF-A0AAJ0LRJ9-F1
#
_entry.id   AF-A0AAJ0LRJ9-F1
#
_cell.length_a   1.000
_cell.length_b   1.000
_cell.length_c   1.000
_cell.angle_alpha   90.00
_cell.angle_beta   90.00
_cell.angle_gamma   90.00
#
_symmetry.space_group_name_H-M   'P 1'
#
loop_
_entity.id
_entity.type
_entity.pdbx_description
1 polymer ?
#
loop_
_entity_poly.entity_id
_entity_poly.type
_entity_poly.pdbx_seq_one_letter_code
_entity_poly.pdbx_strand_id
1 'polypeptide(L)'
;MVLPDGWRDQTMNVFHLPDASGRKDVAFVVTRDYDTPLDDVGAYADAQQTAFKRQFPAYKPLARETVAIDGRPGLMLDYQWRSDKTMLRQRQAMVRLDDAMLVFTLNARVEDFERHIPAWTAILSSFVVMPPAPDDGDAQAAPREVLPHVFALSAKTRVLRVYPDLRAACERISAREVESHDWVFFASDGSPLAPTIVQRSRHGLFKAEGRYELRPDPGYSGLELRRRLNAVTVVEGVPPLLTMQDIEAHLRLQRADGASS
;
A
#
# COMPACT_ATOMS: atom_id res chain seq x y z
N MET A 1 15.39 13.74 15.99
CA MET A 1 16.44 12.71 16.14
C MET A 1 16.80 12.22 14.76
N VAL A 2 18.08 12.02 14.47
CA VAL A 2 18.52 11.44 13.18
C VAL A 2 18.60 9.93 13.37
N LEU A 3 17.94 9.16 12.50
CA LEU A 3 18.05 7.71 12.45
C LEU A 3 19.11 7.33 11.40
N PRO A 4 19.94 6.30 11.62
CA PRO A 4 20.88 5.83 10.60
C PRO A 4 20.17 5.26 9.37
N ASP A 5 20.82 5.36 8.21
CA ASP A 5 20.32 4.78 6.97
C ASP A 5 20.12 3.26 7.08
N GLY A 6 19.07 2.76 6.41
CA GLY A 6 18.70 1.33 6.42
C GLY A 6 17.94 0.87 7.67
N TRP A 7 17.74 1.73 8.67
CA TRP A 7 16.90 1.40 9.82
C TRP A 7 15.43 1.42 9.44
N ARG A 8 14.71 0.40 9.91
CA ARG A 8 13.29 0.22 9.62
C ARG A 8 12.44 0.73 10.77
N ASP A 9 11.52 1.63 10.48
CA ASP A 9 10.49 2.02 11.45
C ASP A 9 9.47 0.89 11.64
N GLN A 10 9.36 0.41 12.88
CA GLN A 10 8.34 -0.53 13.33
C GLN A 10 7.56 0.03 14.53
N THR A 11 7.50 1.35 14.65
CA THR A 11 6.84 2.03 15.77
C THR A 11 5.35 1.71 15.80
N MET A 12 4.93 1.09 16.90
CA MET A 12 3.53 0.90 17.25
C MET A 12 3.16 1.85 18.36
N ASN A 13 2.10 2.64 18.17
CA ASN A 13 1.52 3.43 19.25
C ASN A 13 0.37 2.64 19.83
N VAL A 14 0.40 2.33 21.13
CA VAL A 14 -0.65 1.58 21.82
C VAL A 14 -1.19 2.45 22.94
N PHE A 15 -2.50 2.69 22.91
CA PHE A 15 -3.22 3.46 23.91
C PHE A 15 -4.31 2.60 24.50
N HIS A 16 -4.36 2.53 25.83
CA HIS A 16 -5.48 1.89 26.52
C HIS A 16 -6.55 2.93 26.79
N LEU A 17 -7.78 2.66 26.35
CA LEU A 17 -8.89 3.53 26.68
C LEU A 17 -9.29 3.32 28.14
N PRO A 18 -9.61 4.39 28.89
CA PRO A 18 -10.12 4.25 30.25
C PRO A 18 -11.40 3.41 30.22
N ASP A 19 -11.38 2.27 30.89
CA ASP A 19 -12.56 1.47 31.17
C ASP A 19 -12.90 1.61 32.66
N ALA A 20 -14.17 1.89 32.96
CA ALA A 20 -14.70 1.94 34.32
C ALA A 20 -14.49 0.60 35.07
N SER A 21 -14.27 -0.50 34.34
CA SER A 21 -14.05 -1.83 34.91
C SER A 21 -12.56 -2.21 35.13
N GLY A 22 -11.60 -1.35 34.75
CA GLY A 22 -10.17 -1.59 34.97
C GLY A 22 -9.57 -2.75 34.15
N ARG A 23 -10.30 -3.27 33.16
CA ARG A 23 -9.87 -4.40 32.32
C ARG A 23 -9.01 -3.93 31.13
N LYS A 24 -7.99 -4.72 30.78
CA LYS A 24 -6.94 -4.38 29.79
C LYS A 24 -7.32 -4.69 28.33
N ASP A 25 -8.57 -5.07 28.07
CA ASP A 25 -8.98 -5.68 26.80
C ASP A 25 -9.30 -4.65 25.69
N VAL A 26 -9.24 -3.35 26.02
CA VAL A 26 -9.50 -2.27 25.07
C VAL A 26 -8.20 -1.56 24.73
N ALA A 27 -7.88 -1.53 23.44
CA ALA A 27 -6.72 -0.83 22.93
C ALA A 27 -7.05 -0.09 21.62
N PHE A 28 -6.51 1.11 21.52
CA PHE A 28 -6.35 1.83 20.27
C PHE A 28 -4.89 1.71 19.84
N VAL A 29 -4.66 1.23 18.62
CA VAL A 29 -3.32 0.96 18.11
C VAL A 29 -3.14 1.67 16.78
N VAL A 30 -1.97 2.29 16.59
CA VAL A 30 -1.55 2.87 15.31
C VAL A 30 -0.31 2.15 14.84
N THR A 31 -0.40 1.53 13.66
CA THR A 31 0.72 0.85 12.98
C THR A 31 0.97 1.45 11.62
N ARG A 32 2.21 1.30 11.12
CA ARG A 32 2.61 1.70 9.77
C ARG A 32 3.07 0.46 9.02
N ASP A 33 2.56 0.27 7.82
CA ASP A 33 3.09 -0.70 6.87
C ASP A 33 3.87 0.04 5.78
N TYR A 34 5.19 0.09 5.94
CA TYR A 34 6.15 0.63 4.97
C TYR A 34 6.48 -0.36 3.84
N ASP A 35 6.21 -1.66 4.07
CA ASP A 35 6.58 -2.70 3.13
C ASP A 35 5.47 -2.97 2.12
N THR A 36 4.25 -2.50 2.37
CA THR A 36 3.15 -2.79 1.46
C THR A 36 3.44 -2.18 0.08
N PRO A 37 3.53 -3.02 -0.94
CA PRO A 37 3.65 -2.53 -2.32
C PRO A 37 2.33 -1.96 -2.82
N LEU A 38 1.20 -2.17 -2.14
CA LEU A 38 -0.15 -1.75 -2.57
C LEU A 38 -0.42 -0.27 -2.31
N ASP A 39 -0.63 0.50 -3.38
CA ASP A 39 -0.96 1.94 -3.30
C ASP A 39 -2.40 2.25 -3.01
N ASP A 40 -3.29 1.45 -3.57
CA ASP A 40 -4.71 1.62 -3.35
C ASP A 40 -5.10 1.09 -1.98
N VAL A 41 -5.77 1.96 -1.20
CA VAL A 41 -6.27 1.61 0.14
C VAL A 41 -7.31 0.49 0.06
N GLY A 42 -8.10 0.44 -1.03
CA GLY A 42 -9.07 -0.63 -1.29
C GLY A 42 -8.40 -1.99 -1.45
N ALA A 43 -7.39 -2.08 -2.32
CA ALA A 43 -6.60 -3.29 -2.54
C ALA A 43 -5.88 -3.75 -1.27
N TYR A 44 -5.31 -2.80 -0.51
CA TYR A 44 -4.71 -3.10 0.79
C TYR A 44 -5.72 -3.70 1.77
N ALA A 45 -6.92 -3.12 1.86
CA ALA A 45 -7.98 -3.64 2.70
C ALA A 45 -8.46 -5.05 2.27
N ASP A 46 -8.55 -5.30 0.96
CA ASP A 46 -8.92 -6.62 0.42
C ASP A 46 -7.87 -7.69 0.77
N ALA A 47 -6.59 -7.34 0.69
CA ALA A 47 -5.49 -8.20 1.14
C ALA A 47 -5.59 -8.49 2.66
N GLN A 48 -5.87 -7.47 3.47
CA GLN A 48 -6.06 -7.60 4.92
C GLN A 48 -7.26 -8.50 5.26
N GLN A 49 -8.43 -8.31 4.64
CA GLN A 49 -9.60 -9.16 4.87
C GLN A 49 -9.34 -10.63 4.48
N THR A 50 -8.58 -10.85 3.39
CA THR A 50 -8.16 -12.19 2.98
C THR A 50 -7.26 -12.85 4.03
N ALA A 51 -6.32 -12.09 4.61
CA ALA A 51 -5.48 -12.55 5.70
C ALA A 51 -6.28 -12.84 6.99
N PHE A 52 -7.19 -11.94 7.39
CA PHE A 52 -8.03 -12.11 8.58
C PHE A 52 -8.89 -13.35 8.51
N LYS A 53 -9.53 -13.61 7.35
CA LYS A 53 -10.34 -14.82 7.16
C LYS A 53 -9.54 -16.12 7.39
N ARG A 54 -8.23 -16.11 7.12
CA ARG A 54 -7.35 -17.26 7.33
C ARG A 54 -6.82 -17.37 8.76
N GLN A 55 -6.56 -16.24 9.40
CA GLN A 55 -5.86 -16.17 10.68
C GLN A 55 -6.79 -16.10 11.89
N PHE A 56 -7.96 -15.49 11.75
CA PHE A 56 -8.85 -15.21 12.87
C PHE A 56 -9.99 -16.23 12.98
N PRO A 57 -10.05 -17.00 14.09
CA PRO A 57 -11.15 -17.92 14.34
C PRO A 57 -12.49 -17.19 14.39
N ALA A 58 -13.53 -17.80 13.79
CA ALA A 58 -14.87 -17.22 13.72
C ALA A 58 -14.91 -15.79 13.15
N TYR A 59 -14.01 -15.47 12.22
CA TYR A 59 -13.99 -14.18 11.53
C TYR A 59 -15.34 -13.87 10.86
N LYS A 60 -15.88 -12.70 11.15
CA LYS A 60 -17.14 -12.20 10.61
C LYS A 60 -16.99 -10.72 10.22
N PRO A 61 -17.00 -10.38 8.91
CA PRO A 61 -17.07 -8.98 8.51
C PRO A 61 -18.42 -8.38 8.91
N LEU A 62 -18.41 -7.14 9.39
CA LEU A 62 -19.60 -6.39 9.79
C LEU A 62 -19.86 -5.22 8.84
N ALA A 63 -18.82 -4.44 8.53
CA ALA A 63 -18.94 -3.28 7.63
C ALA A 63 -17.64 -3.02 6.86
N ARG A 64 -17.80 -2.37 5.70
CA ARG A 64 -16.73 -1.79 4.89
C ARG A 64 -17.21 -0.42 4.41
N GLU A 65 -16.52 0.64 4.77
CA GLU A 65 -16.95 2.01 4.54
C GLU A 65 -15.78 2.85 3.99
N THR A 66 -16.06 3.73 3.04
CA THR A 66 -15.10 4.77 2.64
C THR A 66 -15.07 5.84 3.72
N VAL A 67 -13.88 6.29 4.12
CA VAL A 67 -13.69 7.35 5.10
C VAL A 67 -12.71 8.38 4.57
N ALA A 68 -12.75 9.59 5.13
CA ALA A 68 -11.69 10.58 4.92
C ALA A 68 -10.92 10.76 6.22
N ILE A 69 -9.59 10.70 6.16
CA ILE A 69 -8.70 10.93 7.30
C ILE A 69 -7.79 12.07 6.91
N ASP A 70 -7.91 13.22 7.60
CA ASP A 70 -7.20 14.46 7.24
C ASP A 70 -7.40 14.85 5.76
N GLY A 71 -8.65 14.74 5.27
CA GLY A 71 -9.01 15.00 3.87
C GLY A 71 -8.54 13.96 2.85
N ARG A 72 -7.73 12.97 3.26
CA ARG A 72 -7.23 11.91 2.38
C ARG A 72 -8.24 10.76 2.28
N PRO A 73 -8.41 10.15 1.09
CA PRO A 73 -9.27 8.99 0.94
C PRO A 73 -8.72 7.81 1.73
N GLY A 74 -9.61 7.15 2.46
CA GLY A 74 -9.31 5.99 3.28
C GLY A 74 -10.43 4.97 3.24
N LEU A 75 -10.20 3.83 3.88
CA LEU A 75 -11.18 2.76 4.02
C LEU A 75 -11.23 2.28 5.46
N MET A 76 -12.43 2.01 5.95
CA MET A 76 -12.68 1.45 7.26
C MET A 76 -13.28 0.06 7.15
N LEU A 77 -12.71 -0.88 7.90
CA LEU A 77 -13.19 -2.24 8.05
C LEU A 77 -13.68 -2.44 9.48
N ASP A 78 -14.83 -3.08 9.64
CA ASP A 78 -15.38 -3.49 10.93
C ASP A 78 -15.65 -4.99 10.88
N TYR A 79 -15.16 -5.72 11.87
CA TYR A 79 -15.30 -7.17 11.93
C TYR A 79 -15.23 -7.71 13.35
N GLN A 80 -15.72 -8.93 13.52
CA GLN A 80 -15.60 -9.69 14.75
C GLN A 80 -14.76 -10.93 14.53
N TRP A 81 -14.12 -11.38 15.61
CA TRP A 81 -13.42 -12.65 15.64
C TRP A 81 -13.28 -13.15 17.08
N ARG A 82 -12.99 -14.43 17.22
CA ARG A 82 -12.85 -15.09 18.52
C ARG A 82 -11.39 -15.17 18.95
N SER A 83 -11.08 -14.56 20.08
CA SER A 83 -9.83 -14.75 20.81
C SER A 83 -10.11 -15.60 22.05
N ASP A 84 -9.60 -16.83 22.08
CA ASP A 84 -9.92 -17.84 23.08
C ASP A 84 -11.45 -18.01 23.30
N LYS A 85 -11.95 -17.60 24.47
CA LYS A 85 -13.37 -17.67 24.84
C LYS A 85 -14.11 -16.35 24.60
N THR A 86 -13.40 -15.28 24.24
CA THR A 86 -13.93 -13.93 24.12
C THR A 86 -14.21 -13.59 22.66
N MET A 87 -15.38 -13.03 22.38
CA MET A 87 -15.66 -12.45 21.07
C MET A 87 -15.18 -10.99 21.08
N LEU A 88 -14.26 -10.68 20.18
CA LEU A 88 -13.75 -9.33 19.99
C LEU A 88 -14.39 -8.72 18.75
N ARG A 89 -14.58 -7.41 18.79
CA ARG A 89 -14.87 -6.58 17.63
C ARG A 89 -13.69 -5.64 17.41
N GLN A 90 -13.23 -5.61 16.17
CA GLN A 90 -12.11 -4.79 15.76
C GLN A 90 -12.55 -3.90 14.59
N ARG A 91 -12.22 -2.62 14.68
CA ARG A 91 -12.43 -1.64 13.62
C ARG A 91 -11.09 -1.05 13.21
N GLN A 92 -10.82 -1.11 11.92
CA GLN A 92 -9.58 -0.61 11.33
C GLN A 92 -9.87 0.48 10.31
N ALA A 93 -9.28 1.65 10.48
CA ALA A 93 -9.28 2.70 9.46
C ALA A 93 -7.88 2.78 8.85
N MET A 94 -7.84 2.80 7.51
CA MET A 94 -6.63 2.71 6.71
C MET A 94 -6.56 3.95 5.83
N VAL A 95 -5.37 4.56 5.76
CA VAL A 95 -5.10 5.70 4.88
C VAL A 95 -3.68 5.59 4.34
N ARG A 96 -3.51 5.87 3.05
CA ARG A 96 -2.20 5.96 2.44
C ARG A 96 -1.57 7.31 2.81
N LEU A 97 -0.47 7.25 3.55
CA LEU A 97 0.51 8.33 3.65
C LEU A 97 1.64 8.03 2.66
N ASP A 98 2.33 9.07 2.20
CA ASP A 98 3.27 8.99 1.08
C ASP A 98 4.14 7.73 1.20
N ASP A 99 4.87 7.53 2.30
CA ASP A 99 5.77 6.38 2.48
C ASP A 99 5.15 5.12 3.13
N ALA A 100 3.89 5.14 3.58
CA ALA A 100 3.32 4.03 4.36
C ALA A 100 1.80 3.93 4.32
N MET A 101 1.28 2.71 4.47
CA MET A 101 -0.11 2.54 4.85
C MET A 101 -0.25 2.71 6.37
N LEU A 102 -0.93 3.77 6.80
CA LEU A 102 -1.22 3.99 8.21
C LEU A 102 -2.52 3.28 8.58
N VAL A 103 -2.49 2.49 9.65
CA VAL A 103 -3.65 1.72 10.12
C VAL A 103 -3.94 2.07 11.57
N PHE A 104 -5.13 2.64 11.80
CA PHE A 104 -5.71 2.86 13.11
C PHE A 104 -6.58 1.67 13.46
N THR A 105 -6.42 1.10 14.65
CA THR A 105 -7.15 -0.10 15.09
C THR A 105 -7.78 0.16 16.45
N LEU A 106 -9.11 0.08 16.55
CA LEU A 106 -9.81 -0.08 17.82
C LEU A 106 -10.14 -1.56 18.00
N ASN A 107 -9.71 -2.14 19.12
CA ASN A 107 -10.07 -3.50 19.51
C ASN A 107 -10.73 -3.48 20.89
N ALA A 108 -11.90 -4.11 21.00
CA ALA A 108 -12.62 -4.29 22.26
C ALA A 108 -13.50 -5.54 22.22
N ARG A 109 -14.06 -5.94 23.35
CA ARG A 109 -15.11 -6.97 23.40
C ARG A 109 -16.38 -6.46 22.71
N VAL A 110 -17.17 -7.38 22.15
CA VAL A 110 -18.41 -7.01 21.44
C VAL A 110 -19.37 -6.22 22.34
N GLU A 111 -19.51 -6.63 23.60
CA GLU A 111 -20.41 -6.01 24.57
C GLU A 111 -20.02 -4.57 24.99
N ASP A 112 -18.73 -4.23 24.88
CA ASP A 112 -18.20 -2.93 25.32
C ASP A 112 -17.90 -2.00 24.14
N PHE A 113 -17.85 -2.52 22.92
CA PHE A 113 -17.36 -1.82 21.73
C PHE A 113 -18.05 -0.47 21.47
N GLU A 114 -19.38 -0.42 21.58
CA GLU A 114 -20.16 0.79 21.29
C GLU A 114 -19.80 1.97 22.23
N ARG A 115 -19.33 1.69 23.46
CA ARG A 115 -18.91 2.71 24.42
C ARG A 115 -17.67 3.47 23.94
N HIS A 116 -16.87 2.87 23.07
CA HIS A 116 -15.60 3.42 22.59
C HIS A 116 -15.72 4.14 21.24
N ILE A 117 -16.87 4.05 20.58
CA ILE A 117 -17.11 4.73 19.29
C ILE A 117 -16.91 6.25 19.39
N PRO A 118 -17.39 6.97 20.42
CA PRO A 118 -17.17 8.41 20.51
C PRO A 118 -15.68 8.78 20.57
N ALA A 119 -14.88 8.03 21.35
CA ALA A 119 -13.44 8.26 21.47
C ALA A 119 -12.72 7.94 20.16
N TRP A 120 -13.05 6.82 19.51
CA TRP A 120 -12.55 6.46 18.18
C TRP A 120 -12.80 7.56 17.15
N THR A 121 -14.04 8.04 17.06
CA THR A 121 -14.43 9.09 16.11
C THR A 121 -13.68 10.39 16.40
N ALA A 122 -13.59 10.79 17.67
CA ALA A 122 -12.82 11.97 18.06
C ALA A 122 -11.36 11.86 17.65
N ILE A 123 -10.70 10.72 17.93
CA ILE A 123 -9.31 10.49 17.56
C ILE A 123 -9.11 10.60 16.04
N LEU A 124 -9.90 9.88 15.24
CA LEU A 124 -9.78 9.94 13.77
C LEU A 124 -10.01 11.34 13.21
N SER A 125 -11.01 12.06 13.73
CA SER A 125 -11.31 13.43 13.29
C SER A 125 -10.23 14.46 13.67
N SER A 126 -9.45 14.17 14.72
CA SER A 126 -8.37 15.04 15.20
C SER A 126 -7.00 14.73 14.60
N PHE A 127 -6.91 13.63 13.84
CA PHE A 127 -5.66 13.24 13.21
C PHE A 127 -5.32 14.21 12.07
N VAL A 128 -4.10 14.75 12.11
CA VAL A 128 -3.55 15.62 11.08
C VAL A 128 -2.19 15.07 10.66
N VAL A 129 -1.97 14.96 9.36
CA VAL A 129 -0.67 14.60 8.79
C VAL A 129 0.21 15.85 8.87
N MET A 130 1.31 15.76 9.60
CA MET A 130 2.32 16.80 9.57
C MET A 130 2.88 16.88 8.14
N PRO A 131 2.91 18.07 7.50
CA PRO A 131 3.53 18.21 6.20
C PRO A 131 4.98 17.71 6.28
N PRO A 132 5.50 17.05 5.24
CA PRO A 132 6.92 16.74 5.19
C PRO A 132 7.70 18.05 5.37
N ALA A 133 8.85 17.97 6.06
CA ALA A 133 9.80 19.07 6.00
C ALA A 133 10.07 19.36 4.52
N PRO A 134 10.10 20.63 4.09
CA PRO A 134 10.31 20.95 2.68
C PRO A 134 11.58 20.24 2.21
N ASP A 135 11.40 19.31 1.28
CA ASP A 135 12.51 18.75 0.52
C ASP A 135 12.94 19.88 -0.43
N ASP A 136 14.20 20.30 -0.34
CA ASP A 136 14.75 21.28 -1.27
C ASP A 136 14.76 20.66 -2.68
N GLY A 137 13.70 20.92 -3.45
CA GLY A 137 13.69 20.76 -4.89
C GLY A 137 12.64 19.81 -5.45
N ASP A 138 11.38 20.25 -5.50
CA ASP A 138 10.46 19.82 -6.55
C ASP A 138 10.67 20.71 -7.78
N ALA A 139 11.60 20.30 -8.65
CA ALA A 139 11.68 20.79 -10.01
C ALA A 139 10.83 19.90 -10.92
N GLN A 140 9.79 20.49 -11.49
CA GLN A 140 8.90 19.86 -12.46
C GLN A 140 9.71 19.41 -13.69
N ALA A 141 9.86 18.11 -13.89
CA ALA A 141 10.67 17.55 -14.97
C ALA A 141 9.88 17.45 -16.29
N ALA A 142 10.47 18.00 -17.36
CA ALA A 142 10.04 17.84 -18.74
C ALA A 142 10.19 16.36 -19.21
N PRO A 143 9.59 15.96 -20.35
CA PRO A 143 9.59 14.56 -20.80
C PRO A 143 11.02 14.11 -21.11
N ARG A 144 11.54 13.13 -20.35
CA ARG A 144 12.84 12.50 -20.59
C ARG A 144 12.68 11.29 -21.49
N GLU A 145 13.60 11.12 -22.44
CA GLU A 145 13.63 9.98 -23.35
C GLU A 145 14.20 8.75 -22.62
N VAL A 146 13.37 7.70 -22.57
CA VAL A 146 13.46 6.55 -21.66
C VAL A 146 14.25 5.39 -22.30
N LEU A 147 15.24 4.81 -21.60
CA LEU A 147 15.68 3.44 -21.90
C LEU A 147 14.52 2.49 -21.60
N PRO A 148 14.09 1.57 -22.49
CA PRO A 148 12.70 1.08 -22.55
C PRO A 148 12.29 0.12 -21.42
N HIS A 149 12.97 0.03 -20.29
CA HIS A 149 12.61 -0.96 -19.28
C HIS A 149 11.37 -0.57 -18.49
N VAL A 150 10.59 -1.58 -18.10
CA VAL A 150 9.45 -1.46 -17.20
C VAL A 150 9.70 -2.34 -16.01
N PHE A 151 9.58 -1.76 -14.83
CA PHE A 151 9.62 -2.50 -13.59
C PHE A 151 8.20 -2.87 -13.16
N ALA A 152 7.99 -4.11 -12.76
CA ALA A 152 6.73 -4.56 -12.16
C ALA A 152 7.02 -5.22 -10.82
N LEU A 153 6.51 -4.63 -9.74
CA LEU A 153 6.63 -5.17 -8.39
C LEU A 153 5.36 -5.96 -8.04
N SER A 154 5.51 -7.25 -7.76
CA SER A 154 4.38 -8.07 -7.31
C SER A 154 3.95 -7.68 -5.90
N ALA A 155 2.67 -7.40 -5.74
CA ALA A 155 2.11 -7.06 -4.45
C ALA A 155 2.08 -8.23 -3.47
N LYS A 156 1.98 -9.45 -4.01
CA LYS A 156 1.86 -10.70 -3.26
C LYS A 156 3.21 -11.32 -2.93
N THR A 157 4.08 -11.45 -3.93
CA THR A 157 5.35 -12.17 -3.78
C THR A 157 6.53 -11.25 -3.47
N ARG A 158 6.34 -9.93 -3.62
CA ARG A 158 7.40 -8.92 -3.47
C ARG A 158 8.57 -9.12 -4.43
N VAL A 159 8.34 -9.84 -5.52
CA VAL A 159 9.30 -10.01 -6.62
C VAL A 159 9.24 -8.78 -7.51
N LEU A 160 10.40 -8.17 -7.77
CA LEU A 160 10.55 -7.12 -8.76
C LEU A 160 10.98 -7.73 -10.10
N ARG A 161 10.13 -7.62 -11.10
CA ARG A 161 10.42 -8.06 -12.48
C ARG A 161 10.86 -6.89 -13.33
N VAL A 162 11.88 -7.12 -14.14
CA VAL A 162 12.34 -6.15 -15.14
C VAL A 162 11.95 -6.64 -16.53
N TYR A 163 11.18 -5.84 -17.25
CA TYR A 163 10.79 -6.09 -18.63
C TYR A 163 11.56 -5.15 -19.57
N PRO A 164 11.90 -5.61 -20.79
CA PRO A 164 12.61 -4.80 -21.77
C PRO A 164 11.78 -3.67 -22.37
N ASP A 165 10.44 -3.77 -22.32
CA ASP A 165 9.48 -2.78 -22.81
C ASP A 165 8.08 -2.96 -22.19
N LEU A 166 7.23 -1.93 -22.38
CA LEU A 166 5.83 -1.92 -21.95
C LEU A 166 5.03 -3.08 -22.53
N ARG A 167 5.34 -3.47 -23.78
CA ARG A 167 4.63 -4.56 -24.46
C ARG A 167 4.92 -5.90 -23.78
N ALA A 168 6.18 -6.18 -23.49
CA ALA A 168 6.62 -7.39 -22.81
C ALA A 168 6.04 -7.49 -21.39
N ALA A 169 5.91 -6.36 -20.68
CA ALA A 169 5.22 -6.30 -19.40
C ALA A 169 3.73 -6.68 -19.54
N CYS A 170 3.01 -6.04 -20.48
CA CYS A 170 1.58 -6.28 -20.72
C CYS A 170 1.27 -7.69 -21.29
N GLU A 171 2.20 -8.30 -22.00
CA GLU A 171 2.04 -9.67 -22.53
C GLU A 171 2.28 -10.74 -21.46
N ARG A 172 3.12 -10.47 -20.46
CA ARG A 172 3.53 -11.46 -19.45
C ARG A 172 2.77 -11.38 -18.14
N ILE A 173 2.15 -10.25 -17.82
CA ILE A 173 1.29 -10.09 -16.65
C ILE A 173 -0.15 -10.06 -17.11
N SER A 174 -0.98 -10.95 -16.57
CA SER A 174 -2.36 -11.04 -17.03
C SER A 174 -3.19 -9.83 -16.58
N ALA A 175 -4.09 -9.35 -17.42
CA ALA A 175 -5.00 -8.25 -17.08
C ALA A 175 -5.81 -8.54 -15.80
N ARG A 176 -6.08 -9.82 -15.52
CA ARG A 176 -6.75 -10.25 -14.30
C ARG A 176 -5.96 -9.94 -13.04
N GLU A 177 -4.65 -10.21 -13.05
CA GLU A 177 -3.79 -9.88 -11.91
C GLU A 177 -3.71 -8.36 -11.72
N VAL A 178 -3.70 -7.60 -12.81
CA VAL A 178 -3.73 -6.13 -12.77
C VAL A 178 -5.06 -5.59 -12.23
N GLU A 179 -6.19 -6.11 -12.70
CA GLU A 179 -7.53 -5.79 -12.18
C GLU A 179 -7.67 -6.13 -10.68
N SER A 180 -6.94 -7.15 -10.22
CA SER A 180 -6.88 -7.56 -8.81
C SER A 180 -5.86 -6.77 -7.99
N HIS A 181 -5.19 -5.78 -8.61
CA HIS A 181 -4.14 -4.95 -7.98
C HIS A 181 -2.95 -5.76 -7.46
N ASP A 182 -2.63 -6.89 -8.11
CA ASP A 182 -1.53 -7.77 -7.71
C ASP A 182 -0.15 -7.25 -8.13
N TRP A 183 -0.10 -6.15 -8.89
CA TRP A 183 1.12 -5.59 -9.48
C TRP A 183 1.11 -4.07 -9.42
N VAL A 184 2.28 -3.49 -9.14
CA VAL A 184 2.55 -2.05 -9.28
C VAL A 184 3.66 -1.86 -10.30
N PHE A 185 3.50 -0.87 -11.19
CA PHE A 185 4.34 -0.69 -12.37
C PHE A 185 5.12 0.63 -12.31
N PHE A 186 6.33 0.62 -12.86
CA PHE A 186 7.20 1.80 -12.92
C PHE A 186 7.90 1.90 -14.27
N ALA A 187 8.11 3.12 -14.74
CA ALA A 187 8.95 3.41 -15.87
C ALA A 187 10.43 3.23 -15.52
N SER A 188 11.31 3.32 -16.52
CA SER A 188 12.75 3.10 -16.38
C SER A 188 13.44 4.06 -15.40
N ASP A 189 12.89 5.26 -15.23
CA ASP A 189 13.37 6.26 -14.27
C ASP A 189 12.86 6.00 -12.84
N GLY A 190 12.00 5.00 -12.66
CA GLY A 190 11.36 4.66 -11.39
C GLY A 190 10.06 5.41 -11.11
N SER A 191 9.61 6.27 -12.02
CA SER A 191 8.32 6.95 -11.89
C SER A 191 7.16 5.97 -12.03
N PRO A 192 6.05 6.16 -11.28
CA PRO A 192 4.94 5.23 -11.30
C PRO A 192 4.17 5.24 -12.63
N LEU A 193 3.69 4.06 -13.03
CA LEU A 193 2.82 3.85 -14.17
C LEU A 193 1.46 3.31 -13.71
N ALA A 194 0.37 3.95 -14.14
CA ALA A 194 -0.98 3.49 -13.84
C ALA A 194 -1.50 2.54 -14.92
N PRO A 195 -2.05 1.37 -14.54
CA PRO A 195 -2.76 0.51 -15.47
C PRO A 195 -4.15 1.05 -15.80
N THR A 196 -4.39 1.31 -17.08
CA THR A 196 -5.72 1.62 -17.62
C THR A 196 -6.32 0.36 -18.23
N ILE A 197 -7.40 -0.17 -17.64
CA ILE A 197 -8.09 -1.36 -18.16
C ILE A 197 -8.86 -0.98 -19.43
N VAL A 198 -8.39 -1.47 -20.57
CA VAL A 198 -9.01 -1.27 -21.90
C VAL A 198 -10.15 -2.26 -22.11
N GLN A 199 -9.97 -3.50 -21.64
CA GLN A 199 -10.98 -4.56 -21.71
C GLN A 199 -10.94 -5.35 -20.42
N ARG A 200 -12.07 -5.44 -19.71
CA ARG A 200 -12.15 -6.24 -18.49
C ARG A 200 -12.18 -7.73 -18.79
N SER A 201 -11.50 -8.49 -17.96
CA SER A 201 -11.52 -9.94 -17.96
C SER A 201 -12.94 -10.44 -17.63
N ARG A 202 -13.46 -11.40 -18.41
CA ARG A 202 -14.78 -12.01 -18.14
C ARG A 202 -14.64 -13.46 -17.73
N HIS A 203 -15.41 -13.85 -16.72
CA HIS A 203 -15.47 -15.20 -16.19
C HIS A 203 -16.91 -15.73 -16.24
N GLY A 204 -17.07 -16.98 -16.67
CA GLY A 204 -18.37 -17.64 -16.89
C GLY A 204 -18.32 -18.56 -18.12
N LEU A 205 -19.49 -18.87 -18.69
CA LEU A 205 -19.63 -19.68 -19.92
C LEU A 205 -18.87 -19.09 -21.14
N PHE A 206 -18.56 -17.80 -21.11
CA PHE A 206 -17.78 -17.11 -22.14
C PHE A 206 -16.54 -16.47 -21.51
N LYS A 207 -15.41 -17.16 -21.58
CA LYS A 207 -14.11 -16.64 -21.14
C LYS A 207 -13.61 -15.61 -22.16
N ALA A 208 -13.22 -14.44 -21.68
CA ALA A 208 -12.49 -13.45 -22.47
C ALA A 208 -11.34 -12.92 -21.63
N GLU A 209 -10.15 -12.87 -22.23
CA GLU A 209 -8.99 -12.22 -21.61
C GLU A 209 -9.22 -10.71 -21.58
N GLY A 210 -8.84 -10.11 -20.44
CA GLY A 210 -8.78 -8.66 -20.33
C GLY A 210 -7.54 -8.11 -21.02
N ARG A 211 -7.52 -6.80 -21.21
CA ARG A 211 -6.39 -6.04 -21.75
C ARG A 211 -6.25 -4.74 -20.98
N TYR A 212 -5.02 -4.34 -20.74
CA TYR A 212 -4.69 -3.07 -20.10
C TYR A 212 -3.53 -2.39 -20.80
N GLU A 213 -3.39 -1.09 -20.55
CA GLU A 213 -2.27 -0.26 -20.99
C GLU A 213 -1.65 0.42 -19.78
N LEU A 214 -0.33 0.54 -19.75
CA LEU A 214 0.38 1.28 -18.72
C LEU A 214 0.66 2.69 -19.23
N ARG A 215 0.31 3.71 -18.44
CA ARG A 215 0.55 5.11 -18.79
C ARG A 215 1.17 5.85 -17.61
N PRO A 216 2.05 6.85 -17.86
CA PRO A 216 2.39 7.82 -16.84
C PRO A 216 1.10 8.48 -16.36
N ASP A 217 0.91 8.49 -15.05
CA ASP A 217 -0.22 9.18 -14.44
C ASP A 217 0.35 10.19 -13.44
N PRO A 218 0.49 11.47 -13.84
CA PRO A 218 1.02 12.50 -12.96
C PRO A 218 0.10 12.80 -11.76
N GLY A 219 -1.14 12.28 -11.76
CA GLY A 219 -2.04 12.32 -10.62
C GLY A 219 -1.95 11.09 -9.70
N TYR A 220 -1.15 10.08 -10.07
CA TYR A 220 -0.94 8.90 -9.25
C TYR A 220 -0.03 9.24 -8.07
N SER A 221 -0.61 9.30 -6.87
CA SER A 221 0.11 9.55 -5.62
C SER A 221 0.92 8.35 -5.11
N GLY A 222 1.15 7.34 -5.95
CA GLY A 222 1.97 6.19 -5.57
C GLY A 222 3.45 6.56 -5.51
N LEU A 223 4.14 6.01 -4.52
CA LEU A 223 5.59 6.12 -4.37
C LEU A 223 6.34 5.65 -5.61
N GLU A 224 7.42 6.36 -5.95
CA GLU A 224 8.44 5.91 -6.90
C GLU A 224 9.05 4.56 -6.51
N LEU A 225 9.57 3.84 -7.51
CA LEU A 225 10.20 2.53 -7.31
C LEU A 225 11.30 2.57 -6.25
N ARG A 226 12.12 3.63 -6.23
CA ARG A 226 13.24 3.78 -5.29
C ARG A 226 12.81 3.68 -3.84
N ARG A 227 11.64 4.25 -3.50
CA ARG A 227 11.07 4.23 -2.14
C ARG A 227 10.57 2.83 -1.76
N ARG A 228 10.38 1.94 -2.74
CA ARG A 228 9.85 0.58 -2.56
C ARG A 228 10.89 -0.52 -2.63
N LEU A 229 12.15 -0.21 -2.95
CA LEU A 229 13.18 -1.25 -3.07
C LEU A 229 13.35 -2.06 -1.78
N ASN A 230 13.11 -1.44 -0.62
CA ASN A 230 13.10 -2.13 0.68
C ASN A 230 12.03 -3.22 0.80
N ALA A 231 10.92 -3.09 0.07
CA ALA A 231 9.85 -4.08 0.05
C ALA A 231 10.18 -5.27 -0.86
N VAL A 232 11.20 -5.17 -1.73
CA VAL A 232 11.53 -6.22 -2.70
C VAL A 232 12.29 -7.34 -2.04
N THR A 233 11.85 -8.57 -2.25
CA THR A 233 12.50 -9.79 -1.73
C THR A 233 13.46 -10.40 -2.74
N VAL A 234 13.10 -10.35 -4.03
CA VAL A 234 13.85 -10.99 -5.13
C VAL A 234 13.72 -10.12 -6.38
N VAL A 235 14.80 -10.06 -7.17
CA VAL A 235 14.82 -9.42 -8.49
C VAL A 235 14.86 -10.50 -9.58
N GLU A 236 13.87 -10.46 -10.47
CA GLU A 236 13.86 -11.20 -11.73
C GLU A 236 14.23 -10.22 -12.84
N GLY A 237 15.54 -9.99 -12.95
CA GLY A 237 16.12 -8.97 -13.81
C GLY A 237 16.44 -9.44 -15.23
N VAL A 238 16.67 -8.47 -16.13
CA VAL A 238 17.25 -8.67 -17.45
C VAL A 238 18.49 -7.79 -17.59
N PRO A 239 19.57 -8.21 -18.28
CA PRO A 239 20.77 -7.38 -18.43
C PRO A 239 20.43 -5.99 -19.00
N PRO A 240 20.99 -4.89 -18.43
CA PRO A 240 21.99 -4.84 -17.37
C PRO A 240 21.43 -4.86 -15.93
N LEU A 241 20.11 -4.87 -15.77
CA LEU A 241 19.40 -4.75 -14.49
C LEU A 241 19.11 -6.13 -13.89
N LEU A 242 20.16 -6.89 -13.58
CA LEU A 242 20.04 -8.27 -13.10
C LEU A 242 19.79 -8.37 -11.59
N THR A 243 20.33 -7.41 -10.83
CA THR A 243 20.35 -7.44 -9.37
C THR A 243 19.73 -6.19 -8.76
N MET A 244 19.45 -6.24 -7.45
CA MET A 244 19.00 -5.07 -6.69
C MET A 244 20.01 -3.91 -6.79
N GLN A 245 21.30 -4.22 -6.73
CA GLN A 245 22.37 -3.23 -6.81
C GLN A 245 22.42 -2.54 -8.19
N ASP A 246 22.18 -3.29 -9.27
CA ASP A 246 22.12 -2.73 -10.63
C ASP A 246 20.94 -1.75 -10.77
N ILE A 247 19.78 -2.11 -10.21
CA ILE A 247 18.57 -1.28 -10.22
C ILE A 247 18.78 -0.01 -9.40
N GLU A 248 19.34 -0.12 -8.19
CA GLU A 248 19.67 1.06 -7.37
C GLU A 248 20.65 1.99 -8.09
N ALA A 249 21.70 1.45 -8.71
CA ALA A 249 22.68 2.23 -9.44
C ALA A 249 22.03 2.95 -10.64
N HIS A 250 21.20 2.24 -11.40
CA HIS A 250 20.45 2.80 -12.52
C HIS A 250 19.54 3.96 -12.09
N LEU A 251 18.73 3.77 -11.04
CA LEU A 251 17.83 4.81 -10.53
C LEU A 251 18.59 6.02 -9.97
N ARG A 252 19.79 5.83 -9.41
CA ARG A 252 20.65 6.96 -8.99
C ARG A 252 21.14 7.78 -10.18
N LEU A 253 21.54 7.12 -11.28
CA LEU A 253 22.02 7.80 -12.49
C LEU A 253 20.91 8.63 -13.14
N GLN A 254 19.70 8.08 -13.25
CA GLN A 254 18.54 8.78 -13.83
C GLN A 254 18.17 10.08 -13.08
N ARG A 255 18.51 10.19 -11.79
CA ARG A 255 18.31 11.41 -11.00
C ARG A 255 19.40 12.47 -11.24
N ALA A 256 20.65 12.06 -11.45
CA ALA A 256 21.78 12.97 -11.66
C ALA A 256 21.68 13.72 -12.99
N ASP A 257 21.23 13.04 -14.05
CA ASP A 257 20.97 13.65 -15.36
C ASP A 257 19.79 14.64 -15.31
N GLY A 258 18.97 14.57 -14.27
CA GLY A 258 17.87 15.50 -14.04
C GLY A 258 18.21 16.79 -13.31
N ALA A 259 19.39 16.88 -12.71
CA ALA A 259 19.84 18.04 -11.92
C ALA A 259 20.81 18.97 -12.70
N SER A 260 21.12 18.63 -13.96
CA SER A 260 22.12 19.33 -14.79
C SER A 260 21.50 20.03 -16.01
N SER A 261 20.26 20.51 -15.95
CA SER A 261 19.64 21.29 -17.04
C SER A 261 18.71 22.36 -16.50
#